data_AF-A0A916GJW6-F1
#
_entry.id   AF-A0A916GJW6-F1
#
_cell.length_a   1.000
_cell.length_b   1.000
_cell.length_c   1.000
_cell.angle_alpha   90.00
_cell.angle_beta   90.00
_cell.angle_gamma   90.00
#
_symmetry.space_group_name_H-M   'P 1'
#
loop_
_entity.id
_entity.type
_entity.pdbx_description
1 polymer ?
#
loop_
_entity_poly.entity_id
_entity_poly.type
_entity_poly.pdbx_seq_one_letter_code
_entity_poly.pdbx_strand_id
1 'polypeptide(L)'
;MRSLLLSREGDAYAWFAALLVFVFIPLASLSIDVTRLMYVRGHLQTANDAACQSAADALDVPLFISTSEKRIEPGLAHRQAAREFKATLNDDSKVHYTVEGLAIDFPSPTFAHCVATATVEHIIPMTPLMRLTIETTSEMRALTIR
;
A
#
# COMPACT_ATOMS: atom_id res chain seq x y z
N MET A 1 -10.98 22.06 -56.65
CA MET A 1 -10.06 20.95 -56.35
C MET A 1 -8.62 21.42 -56.50
N ARG A 2 -8.06 22.06 -55.46
CA ARG A 2 -6.68 22.57 -55.47
C ARG A 2 -5.98 22.19 -54.15
N SER A 3 -6.27 20.99 -53.66
CA SER A 3 -6.14 20.55 -52.26
C SER A 3 -5.03 19.52 -52.02
N LEU A 4 -3.98 19.48 -52.86
CA LEU A 4 -2.95 18.45 -52.76
C LEU A 4 -1.51 18.98 -52.76
N LEU A 5 -1.29 20.30 -52.76
CA LEU A 5 0.05 20.90 -52.62
C LEU A 5 0.38 21.33 -51.18
N LEU A 6 -0.53 21.10 -50.22
CA LEU A 6 -0.26 21.10 -48.77
C LEU A 6 0.13 19.69 -48.24
N SER A 7 0.43 18.74 -49.13
CA SER A 7 0.34 17.30 -48.83
C SER A 7 1.55 16.66 -48.14
N ARG A 8 2.61 17.41 -47.80
CA ARG A 8 3.79 16.85 -47.13
C ARG A 8 3.93 17.33 -45.69
N GLU A 9 3.68 18.61 -45.44
CA GLU A 9 3.66 19.16 -44.08
C GLU A 9 2.37 18.76 -43.35
N GLY A 10 1.21 18.81 -44.02
CA GLY A 10 -0.06 18.36 -43.43
C GLY A 10 -0.09 16.87 -43.08
N ASP A 11 0.60 16.05 -43.89
CA ASP A 11 0.72 14.61 -43.65
C ASP A 11 1.69 14.31 -42.48
N ALA A 12 2.78 15.10 -42.36
CA ALA A 12 3.65 15.06 -41.19
C ALA A 12 2.92 15.46 -39.90
N TYR A 13 2.09 16.53 -39.94
CA TYR A 13 1.27 16.91 -38.79
C TYR A 13 0.18 15.88 -38.46
N ALA A 14 -0.44 15.25 -39.46
CA ALA A 14 -1.41 14.18 -39.23
C ALA A 14 -0.75 12.95 -38.59
N TRP A 15 0.45 12.56 -39.05
CA TRP A 15 1.24 11.48 -38.45
C TRP A 15 1.66 11.80 -37.01
N PHE A 16 2.12 13.03 -36.74
CA PHE A 16 2.43 13.48 -35.39
C PHE A 16 1.19 13.52 -34.49
N ALA A 17 0.04 13.93 -35.00
CA ALA A 17 -1.22 13.91 -34.26
C ALA A 17 -1.63 12.48 -33.91
N ALA A 18 -1.49 11.53 -34.84
CA ALA A 18 -1.70 10.11 -34.56
C ALA A 18 -0.73 9.61 -33.47
N LEU A 19 0.56 9.94 -33.56
CA LEU A 19 1.56 9.57 -32.54
C LEU A 19 1.18 10.15 -31.17
N LEU A 20 0.78 11.42 -31.08
CA LEU A 20 0.33 12.03 -29.84
C LEU A 20 -0.88 11.29 -29.23
N VAL A 21 -1.87 10.96 -30.06
CA VAL A 21 -3.09 10.29 -29.59
C VAL A 21 -2.83 8.84 -29.18
N PHE A 22 -2.03 8.10 -29.93
CA PHE A 22 -1.83 6.66 -29.70
C PHE A 22 -0.66 6.34 -28.77
N VAL A 23 0.28 7.26 -28.55
CA VAL A 23 1.46 7.02 -27.72
C VAL A 23 1.47 7.94 -26.50
N PHE A 24 1.33 9.26 -26.70
CA PHE A 24 1.41 10.20 -25.58
C PHE A 24 0.21 10.13 -24.65
N ILE A 25 -1.02 9.98 -25.17
CA ILE A 25 -2.21 9.86 -24.30
C ILE A 25 -2.12 8.60 -23.41
N PRO A 26 -1.80 7.39 -23.93
CA PRO A 26 -1.61 6.23 -23.06
C PRO A 26 -0.46 6.37 -22.06
N LEU A 27 0.68 6.93 -22.47
CA LEU A 27 1.82 7.19 -21.57
C LEU A 27 1.45 8.18 -20.46
N ALA A 28 0.71 9.23 -20.79
CA ALA A 28 0.24 10.22 -19.83
C ALA A 28 -0.77 9.61 -18.85
N SER A 29 -1.62 8.69 -19.29
CA SER A 29 -2.48 7.99 -18.34
C SER A 29 -1.71 7.03 -17.44
N LEU A 30 -0.75 6.30 -18.00
CA LEU A 30 0.05 5.36 -17.22
C LEU A 30 0.83 6.07 -16.11
N SER A 31 1.29 7.30 -16.34
CA SER A 31 1.95 8.08 -15.29
C SER A 31 1.00 8.45 -14.13
N ILE A 32 -0.26 8.75 -14.42
CA ILE A 32 -1.29 8.99 -13.40
C ILE A 32 -1.54 7.71 -12.59
N ASP A 33 -1.71 6.56 -13.26
CA ASP A 33 -1.94 5.28 -12.58
C ASP A 33 -0.75 4.89 -11.69
N VAL A 34 0.49 5.10 -12.16
CA VAL A 34 1.70 4.81 -11.37
C VAL A 34 1.82 5.70 -10.14
N THR A 35 1.54 7.01 -10.26
CA THR A 35 1.62 7.92 -9.10
C THR A 35 0.58 7.56 -8.04
N ARG A 36 -0.64 7.20 -8.46
CA ARG A 36 -1.68 6.73 -7.55
C ARG A 36 -1.32 5.40 -6.90
N LEU A 37 -0.73 4.46 -7.66
CA LEU A 37 -0.23 3.20 -7.10
C LEU A 37 0.82 3.45 -6.02
N MET A 38 1.78 4.33 -6.29
CA MET A 38 2.83 4.67 -5.32
C MET A 38 2.28 5.36 -4.08
N TYR A 39 1.26 6.21 -4.24
CA TYR A 39 0.55 6.81 -3.12
C TYR A 39 -0.10 5.74 -2.23
N VAL A 40 -0.90 4.83 -2.82
CA VAL A 40 -1.56 3.75 -2.06
C VAL A 40 -0.54 2.85 -1.40
N ARG A 41 0.55 2.51 -2.11
CA ARG A 41 1.65 1.71 -1.55
C ARG A 41 2.25 2.36 -0.31
N GLY A 42 2.57 3.66 -0.36
CA GLY A 42 3.12 4.38 0.79
C GLY A 42 2.15 4.45 1.97
N HIS A 43 0.86 4.65 1.69
CA HIS A 43 -0.18 4.69 2.71
C HIS A 43 -0.39 3.33 3.39
N LEU A 44 -0.48 2.26 2.58
CA LEU A 44 -0.59 0.89 3.08
C LEU A 44 0.66 0.49 3.87
N GLN A 45 1.85 0.89 3.42
CA GLN A 45 3.08 0.65 4.13
C GLN A 45 3.12 1.36 5.48
N THR A 46 2.73 2.63 5.54
CA THR A 46 2.63 3.38 6.80
C THR A 46 1.64 2.73 7.78
N ALA A 47 0.48 2.29 7.27
CA ALA A 47 -0.52 1.59 8.09
C ALA A 47 -0.01 0.23 8.58
N ASN A 48 0.68 -0.54 7.72
CA ASN A 48 1.26 -1.83 8.10
C ASN A 48 2.36 -1.67 9.13
N ASP A 49 3.23 -0.67 8.97
CA ASP A 49 4.32 -0.38 9.91
C ASP A 49 3.78 0.03 11.28
N ALA A 50 2.77 0.91 11.32
CA ALA A 50 2.10 1.30 12.56
C ALA A 50 1.39 0.12 13.25
N ALA A 51 0.68 -0.71 12.48
CA ALA A 51 0.00 -1.89 12.99
C ALA A 51 0.99 -2.93 13.53
N CYS A 52 2.10 -3.17 12.82
CA CYS A 52 3.13 -4.11 13.21
C CYS A 52 3.87 -3.65 14.47
N GLN A 53 4.16 -2.35 14.57
CA GLN A 53 4.74 -1.78 15.78
C GLN A 53 3.79 -1.95 16.98
N SER A 54 2.50 -1.66 16.80
CA SER A 54 1.51 -1.86 17.86
C SER A 54 1.33 -3.34 18.24
N ALA A 55 1.42 -4.26 17.28
CA ALA A 55 1.41 -5.70 17.55
C ALA A 55 2.63 -6.13 18.38
N ALA A 56 3.82 -5.61 18.05
CA ALA A 56 5.05 -5.90 18.75
C ALA A 56 5.06 -5.31 20.17
N ASP A 57 4.40 -4.18 20.40
CA ASP A 57 4.30 -3.54 21.71
C ASP A 57 3.21 -4.15 22.63
N ALA A 58 2.42 -5.09 22.12
CA ALA A 58 1.37 -5.78 22.88
C ALA A 58 1.93 -6.84 23.85
N LEU A 59 2.59 -6.37 24.90
CA LEU A 59 3.18 -7.21 25.96
C LEU A 59 2.12 -7.91 26.82
N ASP A 60 2.35 -9.20 27.10
CA ASP A 60 1.65 -9.96 28.13
C ASP A 60 2.10 -9.48 29.52
N VAL A 61 1.38 -8.48 30.06
CA VAL A 61 1.69 -7.86 31.36
C VAL A 61 1.61 -8.86 32.52
N PRO A 62 0.59 -9.73 32.63
CA PRO A 62 0.53 -10.75 33.69
C PRO A 62 1.73 -11.70 33.68
N LEU A 63 2.13 -12.20 32.50
CA LEU A 63 3.30 -13.07 32.38
C LEU A 63 4.58 -12.30 32.73
N PHE A 64 4.74 -11.08 32.20
CA PHE A 64 5.90 -10.24 32.49
C PHE A 64 6.09 -9.95 33.98
N ILE A 65 5.01 -9.69 34.73
CA ILE A 65 5.08 -9.42 36.18
C ILE A 65 5.50 -10.69 36.95
N SER A 66 5.05 -11.87 36.53
CA SER A 66 5.28 -13.13 37.26
C SER A 66 6.61 -13.81 36.91
N THR A 67 7.06 -13.74 35.66
CA THR A 67 8.25 -14.46 35.17
C THR A 67 9.35 -13.53 34.66
N SER A 68 9.09 -12.23 34.50
CA SER A 68 9.98 -11.27 33.81
C SER A 68 10.28 -11.64 32.36
N GLU A 69 9.49 -12.53 31.76
CA GLU A 69 9.65 -12.94 30.36
C GLU A 69 8.90 -11.97 29.44
N LYS A 70 9.56 -11.54 28.37
CA LYS A 70 8.97 -10.65 27.35
C LYS A 70 8.27 -11.52 26.32
N ARG A 71 6.94 -11.43 26.28
CA ARG A 71 6.13 -12.18 25.32
C ARG A 71 4.99 -11.33 24.81
N ILE A 72 4.77 -11.37 23.51
CA ILE A 72 3.61 -10.77 22.86
C ILE A 72 2.35 -11.58 23.24
N GLU A 73 1.31 -10.89 23.70
CA GLU A 73 -0.02 -11.49 23.85
C GLU A 73 -0.76 -11.41 22.50
N PRO A 74 -0.98 -12.54 21.79
CA PRO A 74 -1.52 -12.51 20.42
C PRO A 74 -2.93 -11.90 20.37
N GLY A 75 -3.76 -12.13 21.40
CA GLY A 75 -5.12 -11.57 21.46
C GLY A 75 -5.16 -10.04 21.62
N LEU A 76 -4.25 -9.45 22.39
CA LEU A 76 -4.08 -8.01 22.44
C LEU A 76 -3.43 -7.47 21.17
N ALA A 77 -2.39 -8.14 20.67
CA ALA A 77 -1.67 -7.75 19.47
C ALA A 77 -2.59 -7.59 18.26
N HIS A 78 -3.43 -8.60 17.97
CA HIS A 78 -4.40 -8.51 16.86
C HIS A 78 -5.38 -7.34 17.02
N ARG A 79 -5.88 -7.11 18.25
CA ARG A 79 -6.85 -6.04 18.51
C ARG A 79 -6.22 -4.66 18.43
N GLN A 80 -5.01 -4.49 18.94
CA GLN A 80 -4.30 -3.21 18.88
C GLN A 80 -3.87 -2.89 17.45
N ALA A 81 -3.25 -3.84 16.76
CA ALA A 81 -2.85 -3.70 15.37
C ALA A 81 -4.02 -3.42 14.43
N ALA A 82 -5.15 -4.13 14.57
CA ALA A 82 -6.34 -3.86 13.76
C ALA A 82 -6.95 -2.47 14.00
N ARG A 83 -6.82 -1.93 15.23
CA ARG A 83 -7.26 -0.56 15.54
C ARG A 83 -6.34 0.47 14.90
N GLU A 84 -5.02 0.34 15.05
CA GLU A 84 -4.05 1.28 14.47
C GLU A 84 -4.05 1.24 12.95
N PHE A 85 -4.20 0.05 12.36
CA PHE A 85 -4.33 -0.13 10.91
C PHE A 85 -5.56 0.63 10.40
N LYS A 86 -6.72 0.44 11.03
CA LYS A 86 -7.96 1.16 10.65
C LYS A 86 -7.88 2.66 10.93
N ALA A 87 -7.24 3.07 12.02
CA ALA A 87 -7.06 4.49 12.34
C ALA A 87 -6.17 5.19 11.31
N THR A 88 -5.12 4.51 10.85
CA THR A 88 -4.20 5.02 9.81
C THR A 88 -4.88 5.05 8.44
N LEU A 89 -5.72 4.06 8.14
CA LEU A 89 -6.47 3.97 6.88
C LEU A 89 -7.76 4.81 6.87
N ASN A 90 -8.15 5.48 7.95
CA ASN A 90 -9.46 6.14 8.03
C ASN A 90 -9.66 7.29 7.02
N ASP A 91 -8.60 7.68 6.28
CA ASP A 91 -8.64 8.62 5.15
C ASP A 91 -8.86 7.94 3.77
N ASP A 92 -9.21 6.64 3.76
CA ASP A 92 -9.34 5.75 2.59
C ASP A 92 -10.24 6.28 1.46
N SER A 93 -11.32 6.97 1.86
CA SER A 93 -12.38 7.43 0.96
C SER A 93 -11.95 8.40 -0.15
N LYS A 94 -10.71 8.89 -0.13
CA LYS A 94 -10.20 9.86 -1.10
C LYS A 94 -9.51 9.24 -2.32
N VAL A 95 -9.09 7.96 -2.28
CA VAL A 95 -8.18 7.39 -3.31
C VAL A 95 -8.68 6.10 -3.97
N HIS A 96 -9.94 5.71 -3.76
CA HIS A 96 -10.61 4.59 -4.45
C HIS A 96 -9.79 3.27 -4.47
N TYR A 97 -9.24 2.86 -3.33
CA TYR A 97 -8.59 1.55 -3.20
C TYR A 97 -9.37 0.66 -2.23
N THR A 98 -9.25 -0.65 -2.41
CA THR A 98 -9.90 -1.62 -1.52
C THR A 98 -8.83 -2.38 -0.76
N VAL A 99 -8.84 -2.26 0.56
CA VAL A 99 -7.97 -3.04 1.45
C VAL A 99 -8.60 -4.41 1.67
N GLU A 100 -7.88 -5.46 1.32
CA GLU A 100 -8.36 -6.84 1.46
C GLU A 100 -8.22 -7.34 2.91
N GLY A 101 -7.16 -6.91 3.61
CA GLY A 101 -6.97 -7.23 5.01
C GLY A 101 -5.55 -7.02 5.54
N LEU A 102 -5.42 -7.30 6.84
CA LEU A 102 -4.16 -7.36 7.59
C LEU A 102 -4.04 -8.76 8.20
N ALA A 103 -3.01 -9.50 7.82
CA ALA A 103 -2.60 -10.74 8.46
C ALA A 103 -1.43 -10.48 9.41
N ILE A 104 -1.43 -11.14 10.57
CA ILE A 104 -0.41 -10.95 11.60
C ILE A 104 0.02 -12.33 12.08
N ASP A 105 1.32 -12.57 12.06
CA ASP A 105 1.98 -13.78 12.54
C ASP A 105 3.04 -13.44 13.57
N PHE A 106 3.38 -14.40 14.43
CA PHE A 106 4.38 -14.24 15.49
C PHE A 106 5.46 -15.33 15.34
N PRO A 107 6.49 -15.10 14.49
CA PRO A 107 7.55 -16.10 14.29
C PRO A 107 8.38 -16.36 15.55
N SER A 108 8.36 -15.45 16.52
CA SER A 108 9.07 -15.55 17.80
C SER A 108 8.27 -14.81 18.89
N PRO A 109 8.41 -15.14 20.20
CA PRO A 109 7.68 -14.48 21.29
C PRO A 109 7.85 -12.95 21.36
N THR A 110 8.88 -12.40 20.72
CA THR A 110 9.17 -10.96 20.69
C THR A 110 9.06 -10.33 19.30
N PHE A 111 8.76 -11.11 18.25
CA PHE A 111 8.67 -10.61 16.87
C PHE A 111 7.24 -10.71 16.36
N ALA A 112 6.76 -9.61 15.79
CA ALA A 112 5.53 -9.55 15.01
C ALA A 112 5.88 -9.46 13.52
N HIS A 113 5.17 -10.22 12.71
CA HIS A 113 5.21 -10.18 11.26
C HIS A 113 3.82 -9.78 10.76
N CYS A 114 3.71 -8.70 10.00
CA CYS A 114 2.45 -8.19 9.48
C CYS A 114 2.47 -8.16 7.96
N VAL A 115 1.40 -8.66 7.36
CA VAL A 115 1.17 -8.65 5.91
C VAL A 115 -0.11 -7.91 5.63
N ALA A 116 -0.01 -6.78 4.93
CA ALA A 116 -1.16 -6.03 4.46
C ALA A 116 -1.33 -6.21 2.95
N THR A 117 -2.57 -6.47 2.51
CA THR A 117 -2.89 -6.56 1.09
C THR A 117 -3.97 -5.56 0.68
N ALA A 118 -3.76 -4.93 -0.47
CA ALA A 118 -4.73 -4.02 -1.07
C ALA A 118 -4.79 -4.18 -2.59
N THR A 119 -5.92 -3.82 -3.16
CA THR A 119 -6.14 -3.75 -4.60
C THR A 119 -6.42 -2.33 -5.01
N VAL A 120 -5.71 -1.87 -6.04
CA VAL A 120 -5.88 -0.53 -6.61
C VAL A 120 -6.63 -0.67 -7.93
N GLU A 121 -7.81 -0.05 -7.99
CA GLU A 121 -8.60 0.03 -9.22
C GLU A 121 -7.88 0.91 -10.25
N HIS A 122 -7.92 0.52 -11.52
CA HIS A 122 -7.37 1.30 -12.61
C HIS A 122 -8.29 2.46 -13.00
N ILE A 123 -7.70 3.57 -13.44
CA ILE A 123 -8.49 4.67 -14.02
C ILE A 123 -8.88 4.34 -15.47
N ILE A 124 -8.02 3.61 -16.21
CA ILE A 124 -8.33 3.13 -17.56
C ILE A 124 -8.76 1.66 -17.55
N PRO A 125 -9.92 1.30 -18.14
CA PRO A 125 -10.46 -0.07 -18.15
C PRO A 125 -9.61 -1.13 -18.88
N MET A 126 -8.50 -0.75 -19.54
CA MET A 126 -7.61 -1.64 -20.29
C MET A 126 -6.35 -2.05 -19.52
N THR A 127 -6.12 -1.52 -18.32
CA THR A 127 -5.00 -1.96 -17.47
C THR A 127 -5.45 -3.00 -16.45
N PRO A 128 -4.68 -4.05 -16.18
CA PRO A 128 -5.05 -5.05 -15.17
C PRO A 128 -5.11 -4.42 -13.77
N LEU A 129 -5.97 -4.96 -12.90
CA LEU A 129 -5.98 -4.61 -11.47
C LEU A 129 -4.64 -4.94 -10.85
N MET A 130 -4.12 -4.04 -10.01
CA MET A 130 -2.83 -4.22 -9.34
C MET A 130 -3.07 -4.58 -7.88
N ARG A 131 -2.57 -5.75 -7.48
CA ARG A 131 -2.55 -6.20 -6.08
C ARG A 131 -1.22 -5.84 -5.45
N LEU A 132 -1.29 -5.16 -4.32
CA LEU A 132 -0.15 -4.78 -3.50
C LEU A 132 -0.12 -5.67 -2.26
N THR A 133 1.05 -6.20 -1.95
CA THR A 133 1.34 -6.91 -0.71
C THR A 133 2.51 -6.21 -0.04
N ILE A 134 2.36 -5.85 1.23
CA ILE A 134 3.41 -5.25 2.04
C ILE A 134 3.66 -6.14 3.24
N GLU A 135 4.92 -6.45 3.48
CA GLU A 135 5.40 -7.27 4.58
C GLU A 135 6.28 -6.41 5.48
N THR A 136 5.98 -6.40 6.77
CA THR A 136 6.76 -5.67 7.78
C THR A 136 6.99 -6.58 8.97
N THR A 137 8.22 -6.61 9.47
CA THR A 137 8.57 -7.23 10.74
C THR A 137 8.89 -6.16 11.78
N SER A 138 8.41 -6.33 13.00
CA SER A 138 8.77 -5.49 14.14
C SER A 138 9.12 -6.34 15.36
N GLU A 139 10.06 -5.83 16.16
CA GLU A 139 10.51 -6.45 17.40
C GLU A 139 10.01 -5.64 18.60
N MET A 140 9.56 -6.35 19.63
CA MET A 140 9.08 -5.78 20.88
C MET A 140 10.17 -4.94 21.56
N ARG A 141 9.86 -3.67 21.83
CA ARG A 141 10.75 -2.75 22.57
C ARG A 141 10.31 -2.59 24.02
N ALA A 142 10.30 -3.67 24.80
CA ALA A 142 10.04 -3.57 26.23
C ALA A 142 11.33 -3.25 27.00
N LEU A 143 11.33 -2.21 27.83
CA LEU A 143 12.41 -1.90 28.76
C LEU A 143 12.53 -3.03 29.80
N THR A 144 13.72 -3.60 29.95
CA THR A 144 14.00 -4.55 31.03
C THR A 144 14.13 -3.73 32.32
N ILE A 145 13.15 -3.84 33.22
CA ILE A 145 13.25 -3.23 34.56
C ILE A 145 14.25 -4.11 35.34
N ARG A 146 15.42 -3.56 35.63
CA ARG A 146 16.47 -4.22 36.41
C ARG A 146 16.55 -3.63 37.81
#